data_AF-A0A5P1A1E6-F1
#
_entry.id   AF-A0A5P1A1E6-F1
#
_cell.length_a   1.000
_cell.length_b   1.000
_cell.length_c   1.000
_cell.angle_alpha   90.00
_cell.angle_beta   90.00
_cell.angle_gamma   90.00
#
_symmetry.space_group_name_H-M   'P 1'
#
loop_
_entity.id
_entity.type
_entity.pdbx_description
1 polymer ?
#
loop_
_entity_poly.entity_id
_entity_poly.type
_entity_poly.pdbx_seq_one_letter_code
_entity_poly.pdbx_strand_id
1 'polypeptide(L)'
;MSNQKDVLQRQSEYVQFRISKDQYAKLKQSGETLGLSPNLYAKQLALRSHLRKPYFNKDDFQTLHLELTRQGTNLNQIAKRLNQLDHHNPDNQEVIKALRYTYGVLDQTQKEYQQLCRQLQK
;
A
#
# COMPACT_ATOMS: atom_id res chain seq x y z
N MET A 1 -21.92 -39.08 -27.44
CA MET A 1 -21.74 -38.96 -25.98
C MET A 1 -20.24 -38.82 -25.70
N SER A 2 -19.70 -37.60 -25.81
CA SER A 2 -18.25 -37.36 -25.63
C SER A 2 -17.94 -37.16 -24.15
N ASN A 3 -16.90 -37.83 -23.70
CA ASN A 3 -16.54 -38.12 -22.31
C ASN A 3 -16.09 -36.84 -21.56
N GLN A 4 -17.05 -36.09 -21.00
CA GLN A 4 -16.80 -35.05 -20.01
C GLN A 4 -16.51 -35.70 -18.65
N LYS A 5 -15.28 -36.20 -18.47
CA LYS A 5 -14.72 -36.42 -17.14
C LYS A 5 -13.39 -35.69 -17.08
N ASP A 6 -13.48 -34.47 -16.54
CA ASP A 6 -12.44 -33.70 -15.89
C ASP A 6 -11.01 -34.13 -16.21
N VAL A 7 -10.37 -33.38 -17.11
CA VAL A 7 -8.94 -33.15 -17.01
C VAL A 7 -8.74 -32.40 -15.68
N LEU A 8 -8.64 -33.15 -14.58
CA LEU A 8 -8.09 -32.67 -13.32
C LEU A 8 -6.82 -31.91 -13.68
N GLN A 9 -6.83 -30.58 -13.52
CA GLN A 9 -5.70 -29.72 -13.85
C GLN A 9 -4.42 -30.30 -13.25
N ARG A 10 -3.56 -30.89 -14.09
CA ARG A 10 -2.24 -31.36 -13.66
C ARG A 10 -1.47 -30.14 -13.20
N GLN A 11 -1.22 -30.05 -11.90
CA GLN A 11 -0.36 -29.02 -11.32
C GLN A 11 1.09 -29.35 -11.70
N SER A 12 1.66 -28.60 -12.65
CA SER A 12 3.03 -28.79 -13.17
C SER A 12 4.09 -28.01 -12.38
N GLU A 13 3.70 -26.92 -11.74
CA GLU A 13 4.61 -25.99 -11.09
C GLU A 13 4.80 -26.29 -9.60
N TYR A 14 6.03 -26.15 -9.12
CA TYR A 14 6.38 -26.33 -7.71
C TYR A 14 6.88 -25.01 -7.10
N VAL A 15 6.33 -24.64 -5.95
CA VAL A 15 6.73 -23.44 -5.20
C VAL A 15 7.43 -23.86 -3.91
N GLN A 16 8.73 -23.60 -3.81
CA GLN A 16 9.52 -23.81 -2.60
C GLN A 16 9.75 -22.49 -1.88
N PHE A 17 9.50 -22.47 -0.58
CA PHE A 17 9.87 -21.34 0.28
C PHE A 17 10.41 -21.85 1.60
N ARG A 18 11.40 -21.13 2.15
CA ARG A 18 11.99 -21.42 3.46
C ARG A 18 11.22 -20.70 4.54
N ILE A 19 11.02 -21.36 5.67
CA ILE A 19 10.38 -20.78 6.86
C ILE A 19 11.19 -21.11 8.11
N SER A 20 11.11 -20.25 9.11
CA SER A 20 11.72 -20.49 10.41
C SER A 20 10.99 -21.61 11.18
N LYS A 21 11.62 -22.11 12.25
CA LYS A 21 11.00 -23.11 13.13
C LYS A 21 9.67 -22.62 13.71
N ASP A 22 9.60 -21.36 14.14
CA ASP A 22 8.38 -20.78 14.72
C ASP A 22 7.26 -20.63 13.68
N GLN A 23 7.61 -20.24 12.45
CA GLN A 23 6.65 -20.16 11.35
C GLN A 23 6.11 -21.55 11.00
N TYR A 24 6.97 -22.57 10.97
CA TYR A 24 6.56 -23.96 10.75
C TYR A 24 5.64 -24.46 11.87
N ALA A 25 5.95 -24.17 13.14
CA ALA A 25 5.11 -24.57 14.27
C ALA A 25 3.70 -23.98 14.19
N LYS A 26 3.58 -22.69 13.86
CA LYS A 26 2.28 -22.04 13.62
C LYS A 26 1.51 -22.67 12.47
N LEU A 27 2.20 -22.92 11.35
CA LEU A 27 1.61 -23.55 10.17
C LEU A 27 1.07 -24.96 10.49
N LYS A 28 1.86 -25.73 11.26
CA LYS A 28 1.49 -27.09 11.71
C LYS A 28 0.27 -27.05 12.63
N GLN A 29 0.29 -26.22 13.67
CA GLN A 29 -0.84 -26.10 14.61
C GLN A 29 -2.14 -25.72 13.91
N SER A 30 -2.10 -24.75 13.00
CA SER A 30 -3.28 -24.34 12.22
C SER A 30 -3.77 -25.42 11.26
N GLY A 31 -2.85 -26.17 10.63
CA GLY A 31 -3.20 -27.30 9.78
C GLY A 31 -3.85 -28.45 10.56
N GLU A 32 -3.28 -28.83 11.70
CA GLU A 32 -3.79 -29.90 12.56
C GLU A 32 -5.20 -29.62 13.06
N THR A 33 -5.50 -28.36 13.41
CA THR A 33 -6.85 -27.92 13.82
C THR A 33 -7.90 -28.18 12.73
N LEU A 34 -7.49 -28.26 11.46
CA LEU A 34 -8.33 -28.52 10.30
C LEU A 34 -8.15 -29.93 9.72
N GLY A 35 -7.38 -30.81 10.38
CA GLY A 35 -7.07 -32.16 9.88
C GLY A 35 -6.17 -32.18 8.64
N LEU A 36 -5.38 -31.13 8.43
CA LEU A 36 -4.52 -30.95 7.24
C LEU A 36 -3.04 -31.06 7.60
N SER A 37 -2.24 -31.57 6.67
CA SER A 37 -0.78 -31.48 6.79
C SER A 37 -0.32 -30.02 6.60
N PRO A 38 0.84 -29.62 7.17
CA PRO A 38 1.35 -28.26 7.01
C PRO A 38 1.47 -27.82 5.55
N ASN A 39 1.91 -28.72 4.67
CA ASN A 39 2.04 -28.45 3.23
C ASN A 39 0.68 -28.26 2.55
N LEU A 40 -0.31 -29.10 2.87
CA LEU A 40 -1.64 -28.99 2.30
C LEU A 40 -2.34 -27.72 2.78
N TYR A 41 -2.16 -27.36 4.05
CA TYR A 41 -2.66 -26.12 4.63
C TYR A 41 -2.02 -24.87 3.98
N ALA A 42 -0.69 -24.85 3.82
CA ALA A 42 0.00 -23.78 3.11
C ALA A 42 -0.48 -23.61 1.67
N LYS A 43 -0.66 -24.73 0.95
CA LYS A 43 -1.22 -24.73 -0.40
C LYS A 43 -2.64 -24.16 -0.43
N GLN A 44 -3.50 -24.55 0.51
CA GLN A 44 -4.85 -23.98 0.59
C GLN A 44 -4.83 -22.48 0.89
N LEU A 45 -3.96 -22.00 1.78
CA LEU A 45 -3.81 -20.57 2.03
C LEU A 45 -3.37 -19.82 0.78
N ALA A 46 -2.38 -20.34 0.04
CA ALA A 46 -1.90 -19.74 -1.20
C ALA A 46 -3.00 -19.70 -2.27
N LEU A 47 -3.76 -20.79 -2.44
CA LEU A 47 -4.85 -20.87 -3.42
C LEU A 47 -6.09 -20.05 -3.02
N ARG A 48 -6.35 -19.89 -1.72
CA ARG A 48 -7.44 -19.04 -1.19
C ARG A 48 -7.07 -17.57 -1.15
N SER A 49 -5.78 -17.25 -1.17
CA SER A 49 -5.33 -15.87 -1.26
C SER A 49 -5.85 -15.31 -2.59
N HIS A 50 -6.76 -14.34 -2.49
CA HIS A 50 -7.28 -13.70 -3.68
C HIS A 50 -6.11 -13.01 -4.36
N LEU A 51 -6.00 -13.15 -5.70
CA LEU A 51 -5.09 -12.32 -6.47
C LEU A 51 -5.52 -10.87 -6.24
N ARG A 52 -4.82 -10.18 -5.35
CA ARG A 52 -5.09 -8.77 -5.08
C ARG A 52 -4.66 -8.03 -6.33
N LYS A 53 -5.60 -7.77 -7.23
CA LYS A 53 -5.36 -6.96 -8.43
C LYS A 53 -4.82 -5.63 -7.91
N PRO A 54 -3.55 -5.30 -8.16
CA PRO A 54 -3.01 -4.05 -7.69
C PRO A 54 -3.80 -2.93 -8.38
N TYR A 55 -4.15 -1.88 -7.63
CA TYR A 55 -4.90 -0.74 -8.17
C TYR A 55 -4.15 -0.05 -9.31
N PHE A 56 -2.81 -0.16 -9.30
CA PHE A 56 -1.90 0.37 -10.31
C PHE A 56 -1.06 -0.77 -10.89
N ASN A 57 -0.66 -0.64 -12.15
CA ASN A 57 0.38 -1.51 -12.69
C ASN A 57 1.74 -1.16 -12.01
N LYS A 58 2.77 -1.98 -12.26
CA LYS A 58 4.08 -1.82 -11.61
C LYS A 58 4.72 -0.45 -11.93
N ASP A 59 4.61 0.01 -13.17
CA ASP A 59 5.29 1.21 -13.65
C ASP A 59 4.60 2.48 -13.11
N ASP A 60 3.27 2.49 -13.10
CA ASP A 60 2.44 3.55 -12.49
C ASP A 60 2.71 3.65 -10.99
N PHE A 61 2.81 2.50 -10.30
CA PHE A 61 3.14 2.48 -8.87
C PHE A 61 4.52 3.06 -8.60
N GLN A 62 5.54 2.69 -9.39
CA GLN A 62 6.89 3.22 -9.24
C GLN A 62 6.95 4.72 -9.49
N THR A 63 6.27 5.19 -10.52
CA THR A 63 6.17 6.62 -10.85
C THR A 63 5.49 7.40 -9.72
N LEU A 64 4.35 6.91 -9.25
CA LEU A 64 3.61 7.52 -8.14
C LEU A 64 4.44 7.52 -6.85
N HIS A 65 5.13 6.42 -6.55
CA HIS A 65 5.99 6.33 -5.38
C HIS A 65 7.16 7.33 -5.43
N LEU A 66 7.79 7.50 -6.59
CA LEU A 66 8.85 8.48 -6.79
C LEU A 66 8.34 9.91 -6.58
N GLU A 67 7.20 10.26 -7.18
CA GLU A 67 6.61 11.59 -7.05
C GLU A 67 6.18 11.90 -5.61
N LEU A 68 5.54 10.96 -4.92
CA LEU A 68 5.21 11.12 -3.50
C LEU A 68 6.46 11.30 -2.64
N THR A 69 7.55 10.59 -2.94
CA THR A 69 8.83 10.73 -2.22
C THR A 69 9.44 12.13 -2.44
N ARG A 70 9.38 12.65 -3.67
CA ARG A 70 9.83 14.02 -4.01
C ARG A 70 9.02 15.06 -3.25
N GLN A 71 7.69 14.93 -3.26
CA GLN A 71 6.80 15.83 -2.54
C GLN A 71 7.07 15.79 -1.03
N GLY A 72 7.20 14.60 -0.44
CA GLY A 72 7.53 14.44 0.98
C GLY A 72 8.88 15.06 1.35
N THR A 73 9.89 14.93 0.46
CA THR A 73 11.21 15.55 0.65
C THR A 73 11.12 17.08 0.64
N ASN A 74 10.40 17.66 -0.33
CA ASN A 74 10.19 19.09 -0.41
C ASN A 74 9.46 19.63 0.83
N LEU A 75 8.40 18.94 1.27
CA LEU A 75 7.67 19.28 2.48
C LEU A 75 8.56 19.25 3.72
N ASN A 76 9.43 18.24 3.86
CA ASN A 76 10.36 18.16 4.98
C ASN A 76 11.39 19.31 4.96
N GLN A 77 11.85 19.73 3.78
CA GLN A 77 12.74 20.89 3.65
C GLN A 77 12.04 22.19 4.05
N ILE A 78 10.79 22.40 3.61
CA ILE A 78 9.98 23.56 4.01
C ILE A 78 9.78 23.56 5.52
N ALA A 79 9.42 22.42 6.12
CA ALA A 79 9.23 22.29 7.56
C ALA A 79 10.52 22.62 8.34
N LYS A 80 11.67 22.08 7.91
CA LYS A 80 12.97 22.41 8.50
C LYS A 80 13.29 23.90 8.39
N ARG A 81 13.05 24.50 7.22
CA ARG A 81 13.30 25.93 7.00
C ARG A 81 12.43 26.79 7.90
N LEU A 82 11.14 26.46 8.01
CA LEU A 82 10.19 27.11 8.90
C LEU A 82 10.61 27.05 10.37
N ASN A 83 11.04 25.88 10.82
CA ASN A 83 11.52 25.69 12.20
C ASN A 83 12.80 26.46 12.51
N GLN A 84 13.57 26.86 11.48
CA GLN A 84 14.78 27.66 11.60
C GLN A 84 14.54 29.17 11.44
N LEU A 85 13.31 29.59 11.12
CA LEU A 85 13.00 31.02 11.00
C LEU A 85 12.94 31.65 12.40
N ASP A 86 13.77 32.66 12.64
CA ASP A 86 13.57 33.55 13.78
C ASP A 86 12.27 34.34 13.56
N HIS A 87 11.29 34.13 14.44
CA HIS A 87 9.95 34.73 14.36
C HIS A 87 9.95 36.23 14.69
N HIS A 88 11.06 36.76 15.21
CA HIS A 88 11.25 38.19 15.48
C HIS A 88 11.87 38.96 14.32
N ASN A 89 12.34 38.30 13.27
CA ASN A 89 12.84 38.95 12.07
C ASN A 89 11.66 39.38 11.16
N PRO A 90 11.49 40.68 10.85
CA PRO A 90 10.39 41.17 10.02
C PRO A 90 10.35 40.58 8.61
N ASP A 91 11.50 40.23 8.00
CA ASP A 91 11.54 39.59 6.67
C ASP A 91 10.97 38.16 6.69
N ASN A 92 11.06 37.49 7.85
CA ASN A 92 10.49 36.15 8.03
C ASN A 92 8.97 36.19 8.23
N GLN A 93 8.39 37.32 8.64
CA GLN A 93 6.95 37.46 8.84
C GLN A 93 6.17 37.40 7.51
N GLU A 94 6.71 38.00 6.44
CA GLU A 94 6.08 37.94 5.11
C GLU A 94 6.14 36.52 4.53
N VAL A 95 7.26 35.81 4.73
CA VAL A 95 7.39 34.39 4.33
C VAL A 95 6.38 33.52 5.10
N ILE A 96 6.22 33.74 6.40
CA ILE A 96 5.26 33.01 7.23
C ILE A 96 3.82 33.30 6.79
N LYS A 97 3.47 34.55 6.47
CA LYS A 97 2.14 34.92 5.94
C LYS A 97 1.85 34.23 4.61
N ALA A 98 2.80 34.27 3.68
CA ALA A 98 2.67 33.60 2.38
C ALA A 98 2.47 32.09 2.54
N LEU A 99 3.22 31.45 3.44
CA LEU A 99 3.10 30.01 3.72
C LEU A 99 1.76 29.65 4.39
N ARG A 100 1.22 30.50 5.27
CA ARG A 100 -0.12 30.30 5.84
C ARG A 100 -1.21 30.42 4.78
N TYR A 101 -1.08 31.39 3.87
CA TYR A 101 -2.02 31.56 2.77
C TYR A 101 -2.02 30.34 1.84
N THR A 102 -0.84 29.90 1.39
CA THR A 102 -0.75 28.73 0.50
C THR A 102 -1.23 27.45 1.18
N TYR A 103 -0.96 27.26 2.47
CA TYR A 103 -1.53 26.15 3.25
C TYR A 103 -3.05 26.19 3.27
N GLY A 104 -3.66 27.36 3.48
CA GLY A 104 -5.12 27.53 3.46
C GLY A 104 -5.74 27.17 2.11
N VAL A 105 -5.11 27.54 1.00
CA VAL A 105 -5.56 27.17 -0.35
C VAL A 105 -5.46 25.65 -0.56
N LEU A 106 -4.34 25.03 -0.18
CA LEU A 106 -4.14 23.59 -0.33
C LEU A 106 -5.14 22.77 0.51
N ASP A 107 -5.41 23.18 1.75
CA ASP A 107 -6.41 22.55 2.61
C ASP A 107 -7.82 22.62 1.99
N GLN A 108 -8.15 23.76 1.37
CA GLN A 108 -9.41 23.94 0.67
C GLN A 108 -9.51 23.01 -0.57
N THR A 109 -8.47 22.98 -1.41
CA THR A 109 -8.42 22.09 -2.58
C THR A 109 -8.51 20.61 -2.18
N GLN A 110 -7.87 20.23 -1.06
CA GLN A 110 -7.98 18.87 -0.53
C GLN A 110 -9.42 18.52 -0.14
N LYS A 111 -10.14 19.44 0.53
CA LYS A 111 -11.56 19.24 0.90
C LYS A 111 -12.45 19.10 -0.33
N GLU A 112 -12.24 19.91 -1.36
CA GLU A 112 -12.97 19.85 -2.63
C GLU A 112 -12.73 18.51 -3.35
N TYR A 113 -11.47 18.06 -3.42
CA TYR A 113 -11.15 16.75 -3.96
C TYR A 113 -11.83 15.61 -3.19
N GLN A 114 -11.83 15.66 -1.85
CA GLN A 114 -12.52 14.68 -1.02
C GLN A 114 -14.04 14.69 -1.21
N GLN A 115 -14.64 15.85 -1.51
CA GLN A 115 -16.06 15.96 -1.83
C GLN A 115 -16.34 15.35 -3.22
N LEU A 116 -15.52 15.65 -4.22
CA LEU A 116 -15.63 15.09 -5.56
C LEU A 116 -15.50 13.56 -5.55
N CYS A 117 -14.50 13.02 -4.84
CA CYS A 117 -14.34 11.57 -4.67
C CYS A 117 -15.55 10.91 -4.00
N ARG A 118 -16.20 11.58 -3.04
CA ARG A 118 -17.44 11.09 -2.42
C ARG A 118 -18.64 11.12 -3.36
N GLN A 119 -18.71 12.09 -4.27
CA GLN A 119 -19.77 12.16 -5.29
C GLN A 119 -19.65 11.05 -6.32
N LEU A 120 -18.42 10.71 -6.73
CA LEU A 120 -18.13 9.65 -7.71
C LEU A 120 -18.28 8.23 -7.15
N GLN A 121 -18.51 8.07 -5.84
CA GLN A 121 -18.74 6.79 -5.18
C GLN A 121 -20.24 6.44 -5.00
N LYS A 122 -21.15 7.29 -5.50
CA LYS A 122 -22.60 7.03 -5.61
C LYS A 122 -22.94 6.53 -7.01
#